data_AF-A0A1B9EKN2-F1
#
_entry.id   AF-A0A1B9EKN2-F1
#
_cell.length_a   1.000
_cell.length_b   1.000
_cell.length_c   1.000
_cell.angle_alpha   90.00
_cell.angle_beta   90.00
_cell.angle_gamma   90.00
#
_symmetry.space_group_name_H-M   'P 1'
#
loop_
_entity.id
_entity.type
_entity.pdbx_description
1 polymer ?
#
loop_
_entity_poly.entity_id
_entity_poly.type
_entity_poly.pdbx_seq_one_letter_code
_entity_poly.pdbx_strand_id
1 'polypeptide(L)'
;MCGRHQPRDVWFLAGTFGGQVKRDCRVPHGRPIAVPVTNSFGDQKSCAAFMRDARGTVVLDGEPVEPEVHEGAAMVVEGAPGNPVTGEGGTFSGTGCGLWVQIPSLAPGAHSLAIRGQSGDFSVGVDYALTVAAS
;
A
#
# COMPACT_ATOMS: atom_id res chain seq x y z
N MET A 1 -10.13 -4.58 -10.90
CA MET A 1 -10.79 -3.28 -10.66
C MET A 1 -10.15 -2.62 -9.45
N CYS A 2 -9.71 -1.37 -9.58
CA CYS A 2 -9.20 -0.58 -8.45
C CYS A 2 -10.36 0.18 -7.81
N GLY A 3 -10.21 0.66 -6.57
CA GLY A 3 -11.14 1.65 -6.02
C GLY A 3 -12.36 1.16 -5.27
N ARG A 4 -12.49 -0.15 -5.05
CA ARG A 4 -13.61 -0.71 -4.28
C ARG A 4 -13.46 -0.35 -2.79
N HIS A 5 -14.54 0.13 -2.17
CA HIS A 5 -14.61 0.50 -0.74
C HIS A 5 -13.55 1.52 -0.28
N GLN A 6 -13.21 2.48 -1.14
CA GLN A 6 -12.25 3.53 -0.81
C GLN A 6 -12.89 4.66 0.01
N PRO A 7 -12.20 5.18 1.05
CA PRO A 7 -12.68 6.34 1.81
C PRO A 7 -12.64 7.60 0.94
N ARG A 8 -13.23 8.71 1.42
CA ARG A 8 -13.40 9.94 0.61
C ARG A 8 -12.19 10.87 0.62
N ASP A 9 -11.32 10.75 1.62
CA ASP A 9 -10.21 11.65 1.93
C ASP A 9 -8.86 11.16 1.42
N VAL A 10 -8.71 9.84 1.23
CA VAL A 10 -7.49 9.22 0.70
C VAL A 10 -7.84 8.13 -0.32
N TRP A 11 -6.93 7.87 -1.26
CA TRP A 11 -7.03 6.74 -2.18
C TRP A 11 -5.92 5.72 -1.92
N PHE A 12 -6.30 4.55 -1.45
CA PHE A 12 -5.37 3.44 -1.23
C PHE A 12 -5.13 2.66 -2.53
N LEU A 13 -3.86 2.51 -2.91
CA LEU A 13 -3.43 1.55 -3.91
C LEU A 13 -2.98 0.25 -3.21
N ALA A 14 -3.32 -0.89 -3.82
CA ALA A 14 -3.05 -2.19 -3.22
C ALA A 14 -1.60 -2.66 -3.45
N GLY A 15 -1.00 -3.33 -2.48
CA GLY A 15 0.21 -4.12 -2.68
C GLY A 15 -0.06 -5.45 -3.41
N THR A 16 0.77 -6.45 -3.16
CA THR A 16 0.54 -7.85 -3.55
C THR A 16 0.84 -8.75 -2.36
N PHE A 17 0.40 -10.02 -2.40
CA PHE A 17 0.79 -11.03 -1.42
C PHE A 17 2.10 -11.73 -1.80
N GLY A 18 2.92 -11.09 -2.63
CA GLY A 18 4.14 -11.64 -3.21
C GLY A 18 4.21 -11.42 -4.72
N GLY A 19 5.41 -11.50 -5.27
CA GLY A 19 5.67 -11.42 -6.70
C GLY A 19 5.35 -10.05 -7.30
N GLN A 20 5.25 -10.00 -8.63
CA GLN A 20 5.07 -8.76 -9.38
C GLN A 20 3.78 -8.76 -10.20
N VAL A 21 3.07 -7.64 -10.20
CA VAL A 21 1.87 -7.43 -11.01
C VAL A 21 1.88 -6.07 -11.71
N LYS A 22 1.15 -5.98 -12.82
CA LYS A 22 0.82 -4.72 -13.48
C LYS A 22 -0.64 -4.38 -13.23
N ARG A 23 -0.96 -3.12 -12.98
CA ARG A 23 -2.33 -2.65 -12.73
C ARG A 23 -2.61 -1.38 -13.50
N ASP A 24 -3.80 -1.31 -14.07
CA ASP A 24 -4.37 -0.10 -14.65
C ASP A 24 -5.50 0.38 -13.73
N CYS A 25 -5.37 1.60 -13.20
CA CYS A 25 -6.31 2.17 -12.25
C CYS A 25 -6.73 3.58 -12.64
N ARG A 26 -8.03 3.86 -12.52
CA ARG A 26 -8.55 5.22 -12.47
C ARG A 26 -8.58 5.73 -11.04
N VAL A 27 -7.99 6.90 -10.80
CA VAL A 27 -7.94 7.58 -9.51
C VAL A 27 -8.63 8.94 -9.68
N PRO A 28 -9.45 9.44 -8.74
CA PRO A 28 -9.97 10.79 -8.91
C PRO A 28 -8.93 11.83 -8.51
N HIS A 29 -9.04 12.97 -9.15
CA HIS A 29 -8.34 14.18 -8.77
C HIS A 29 -8.76 14.67 -7.37
N GLY A 30 -7.85 15.39 -6.71
CA GLY A 30 -8.08 16.03 -5.41
C GLY A 30 -7.89 15.11 -4.21
N ARG A 31 -7.49 13.85 -4.40
CA ARG A 31 -7.24 12.91 -3.29
C ARG A 31 -5.78 12.49 -3.22
N PRO A 32 -5.12 12.61 -2.06
CA PRO A 32 -3.82 12.01 -1.84
C PRO A 32 -3.90 10.49 -1.99
N ILE A 33 -2.78 9.90 -2.41
CA ILE A 33 -2.63 8.46 -2.60
C ILE A 33 -1.78 7.92 -1.46
N ALA A 34 -2.22 6.83 -0.84
CA ALA A 34 -1.42 6.06 0.10
C ALA A 34 -1.17 4.66 -0.46
N VAL A 35 0.07 4.19 -0.39
CA VAL A 35 0.44 2.88 -0.92
C VAL A 35 1.51 2.21 -0.05
N PRO A 36 1.37 0.92 0.28
CA PRO A 36 2.44 0.20 0.94
C PRO A 36 3.54 -0.12 -0.07
N VAL A 37 4.78 0.16 0.31
CA VAL A 37 5.97 -0.35 -0.40
C VAL A 37 6.16 -1.81 -0.02
N THR A 38 6.14 -2.07 1.29
CA THR A 38 6.05 -3.40 1.89
C THR A 38 5.49 -3.22 3.30
N ASN A 39 4.56 -4.05 3.74
CA ASN A 39 3.94 -3.90 5.06
C ASN A 39 3.50 -5.24 5.63
N SER A 40 3.21 -5.27 6.92
CA SER A 40 2.74 -6.44 7.64
C SER A 40 1.69 -6.06 8.69
N PHE A 41 0.88 -7.05 9.07
CA PHE A 41 -0.07 -6.98 10.18
C PHE A 41 0.10 -8.24 11.03
N GLY A 42 0.29 -8.06 12.34
CA GLY A 42 0.53 -9.17 13.27
C GLY A 42 0.66 -8.66 14.70
N ASP A 43 1.40 -9.38 15.55
CA ASP A 43 1.79 -8.84 16.86
C ASP A 43 3.01 -7.92 16.75
N GLN A 44 3.33 -7.20 17.84
CA GLN A 44 4.47 -6.28 17.90
C GLN A 44 5.80 -6.97 17.57
N LYS A 45 5.99 -8.23 18.01
CA LYS A 45 7.21 -9.00 17.76
C LYS A 45 7.36 -9.34 16.28
N SER A 46 6.28 -9.73 15.62
CA SER A 46 6.22 -10.05 14.20
C SER A 46 6.49 -8.80 13.37
N CYS A 47 5.95 -7.65 13.77
CA CYS A 47 6.24 -6.38 13.13
C CYS A 47 7.71 -5.97 13.28
N ALA A 48 8.26 -6.03 14.49
CA ALA A 48 9.68 -5.76 14.70
C ALA A 48 10.58 -6.69 13.88
N ALA A 49 10.23 -7.98 13.79
CA ALA A 49 10.97 -8.94 12.98
C ALA A 49 10.90 -8.62 11.47
N PHE A 50 9.72 -8.25 10.97
CA PHE A 50 9.51 -7.85 9.58
C PHE A 50 10.29 -6.59 9.22
N MET A 51 10.29 -5.59 10.11
CA MET A 51 10.94 -4.30 9.86
C MET A 51 12.48 -4.37 9.83
N ARG A 52 13.10 -5.40 10.46
CA ARG A 52 14.58 -5.56 10.42
C ARG A 52 15.16 -5.63 9.01
N ASP A 53 14.45 -6.29 8.10
CA ASP A 53 14.90 -6.50 6.72
C ASP A 53 14.04 -5.71 5.71
N ALA A 54 13.12 -4.88 6.18
CA ALA A 54 12.20 -4.13 5.33
C ALA A 54 12.97 -3.08 4.53
N ARG A 55 12.84 -3.17 3.21
CA ARG A 55 13.43 -2.21 2.26
C ARG A 55 12.55 -2.10 1.02
N GLY A 56 12.69 -1.00 0.30
CA GLY A 56 11.99 -0.85 -0.96
C GLY A 56 12.29 0.46 -1.66
N THR A 57 11.81 0.55 -2.90
CA THR A 57 11.92 1.74 -3.75
C THR A 57 10.58 2.07 -4.35
N VAL A 58 10.35 3.36 -4.55
CA VAL A 58 9.18 3.89 -5.25
C VAL A 58 9.64 4.90 -6.29
N VAL A 59 9.08 4.78 -7.49
CA VAL A 59 9.35 5.71 -8.60
C VAL A 59 8.01 6.19 -9.15
N LEU A 60 7.76 7.50 -9.07
CA LEU A 60 6.60 8.18 -9.61
C LEU A 60 7.04 9.01 -10.81
N ASP A 61 6.52 8.70 -11.99
CA ASP A 61 6.83 9.42 -13.24
C ASP A 61 8.33 9.57 -13.53
N GLY A 62 9.11 8.55 -13.14
CA GLY A 62 10.57 8.51 -13.29
C GLY A 62 11.34 9.09 -12.10
N GLU A 63 10.67 9.80 -11.18
CA GLU A 63 11.30 10.41 -10.01
C GLU A 63 11.19 9.51 -8.77
N PRO A 64 12.28 9.33 -7.99
CA PRO A 64 12.24 8.56 -6.76
C PRO A 64 11.38 9.26 -5.70
N VAL A 65 10.59 8.47 -4.97
CA VAL A 65 9.84 8.93 -3.80
C VAL A 65 10.31 8.15 -2.58
N GLU A 66 10.72 8.87 -1.54
CA GLU A 66 11.24 8.25 -0.32
C GLU A 66 10.10 7.62 0.50
N PRO A 67 10.21 6.35 0.90
CA PRO A 67 9.25 5.72 1.79
C PRO A 67 9.36 6.23 3.24
N GLU A 68 8.21 6.44 3.87
CA GLU A 68 8.08 6.65 5.31
C GLU A 68 8.13 5.32 6.05
N VAL A 69 8.88 5.29 7.15
CA VAL A 69 9.00 4.13 8.04
C VAL A 69 7.90 4.18 9.09
N HIS A 70 7.08 3.14 9.16
CA HIS A 70 6.10 2.92 10.21
C HIS A 70 6.49 1.68 11.02
N GLU A 71 7.16 1.91 12.16
CA GLU A 71 7.71 0.86 13.03
C GLU A 71 6.66 -0.09 13.60
N GLY A 72 5.42 0.38 13.76
CA GLY A 72 4.33 -0.41 14.30
C GLY A 72 3.38 0.45 15.13
N ALA A 73 2.10 0.47 14.76
CA ALA A 73 1.05 1.07 15.57
C ALA A 73 0.02 0.01 15.94
N ALA A 74 -0.37 -0.03 17.22
CA ALA A 74 -1.50 -0.83 17.66
C ALA A 74 -2.78 -0.31 17.00
N MET A 75 -3.56 -1.23 16.45
CA MET A 75 -4.78 -0.91 15.73
C MET A 75 -5.83 -2.00 15.92
N VAL A 76 -7.08 -1.59 15.78
CA VAL A 76 -8.24 -2.47 15.71
C VAL A 76 -8.77 -2.39 14.30
N VAL A 77 -8.91 -3.53 13.63
CA VAL A 77 -9.40 -3.63 12.26
C VAL A 77 -10.68 -4.45 12.21
N GLU A 78 -11.60 -4.05 11.34
CA GLU A 78 -12.80 -4.81 11.02
C GLU A 78 -12.59 -5.58 9.71
N GLY A 79 -12.48 -6.90 9.81
CA GLY A 79 -12.38 -7.80 8.68
C GLY A 79 -13.75 -8.10 8.07
N ALA A 80 -13.82 -8.10 6.75
CA ALA A 80 -14.97 -8.63 6.01
C ALA A 80 -14.83 -10.17 5.85
N PRO A 81 -15.95 -10.91 5.69
CA PRO A 81 -15.88 -12.35 5.38
C PRO A 81 -14.99 -12.63 4.15
N GLY A 82 -14.08 -13.61 4.28
CA GLY A 82 -13.13 -13.96 3.23
C GLY A 82 -11.99 -12.95 3.01
N ASN A 83 -11.71 -12.08 4.00
CA ASN A 83 -10.58 -11.17 3.95
C ASN A 83 -9.26 -11.97 3.84
N PRO A 84 -8.41 -11.70 2.83
CA PRO A 84 -7.17 -12.46 2.63
C PRO A 84 -6.12 -12.36 3.76
N VAL A 85 -6.27 -11.40 4.67
CA VAL A 85 -5.36 -11.17 5.81
C VAL A 85 -5.92 -11.83 7.08
N THR A 86 -7.20 -11.63 7.40
CA THR A 86 -7.82 -12.15 8.64
C THR A 86 -8.50 -13.51 8.45
N GLY A 87 -8.73 -13.96 7.21
CA GLY A 87 -9.42 -15.21 6.86
C GLY A 87 -10.94 -15.15 7.02
N GLU A 88 -11.41 -14.50 8.08
CA GLU A 88 -12.83 -14.39 8.43
C GLU A 88 -13.26 -12.95 8.72
N GLY A 89 -14.57 -12.76 8.84
CA GLY A 89 -15.15 -11.49 9.27
C GLY A 89 -15.11 -11.33 10.78
N GLY A 90 -14.94 -10.10 11.27
CA GLY A 90 -14.89 -9.82 12.71
C GLY A 90 -13.98 -8.66 13.08
N THR A 91 -13.81 -8.43 14.37
CA THR A 91 -12.91 -7.40 14.90
C THR A 91 -11.61 -8.04 15.38
N PHE A 92 -10.48 -7.51 14.90
CA PHE A 92 -9.16 -8.01 15.20
C PHE A 92 -8.28 -6.90 15.75
N SER A 93 -7.57 -7.18 16.83
CA SER A 93 -6.53 -6.29 17.35
C SER A 93 -5.17 -6.76 16.86
N GLY A 94 -4.30 -5.83 16.48
CA GLY A 94 -2.95 -6.15 16.06
C GLY A 94 -2.07 -4.92 15.96
N THR A 95 -0.90 -5.11 15.38
CA THR A 95 0.07 -4.07 15.07
C THR A 95 0.29 -4.07 13.55
N GLY A 96 0.11 -2.90 12.94
CA GLY A 96 0.46 -2.68 11.54
C GLY A 96 1.77 -1.91 11.44
N CYS A 97 2.68 -2.39 10.61
CA CYS A 97 4.01 -1.82 10.36
C CYS A 97 4.36 -1.91 8.88
N GLY A 98 5.34 -1.14 8.43
CA GLY A 98 5.83 -1.22 7.06
C GLY A 98 6.48 0.06 6.57
N LEU A 99 6.90 0.01 5.31
CA LEU A 99 7.30 1.17 4.52
C LEU A 99 6.12 1.61 3.67
N TRP A 100 5.78 2.89 3.74
CA TRP A 100 4.64 3.46 3.03
C TRP A 100 5.05 4.73 2.29
N VAL A 101 4.32 5.06 1.23
CA VAL A 101 4.44 6.36 0.59
C VAL A 101 3.07 7.05 0.61
N GLN A 102 3.09 8.33 0.99
CA GLN A 102 1.97 9.25 0.78
C GLN A 102 2.33 10.19 -0.37
N ILE A 103 1.54 10.15 -1.44
CA ILE A 103 1.69 11.02 -2.60
C ILE A 103 0.59 12.07 -2.51
N PRO A 104 0.91 13.36 -2.64
CA PRO A 104 -0.11 14.40 -2.84
C PRO A 104 -1.05 14.05 -4.00
N SER A 105 -2.19 14.73 -4.08
CA SER A 105 -3.07 14.55 -5.25
C SER A 105 -2.27 14.77 -6.54
N LEU A 106 -2.29 13.77 -7.40
CA LEU A 106 -1.71 13.86 -8.73
C LEU A 106 -2.53 14.83 -9.59
N ALA A 107 -1.87 15.45 -10.56
CA ALA A 107 -2.54 16.26 -11.56
C ALA A 107 -3.46 15.39 -12.43
N PRO A 108 -4.49 15.95 -13.10
CA PRO A 108 -5.25 15.21 -14.10
C PRO A 108 -4.36 14.70 -15.23
N GLY A 109 -4.53 13.44 -15.63
CA GLY A 109 -3.73 12.84 -16.71
C GLY A 109 -3.22 11.43 -16.41
N ALA A 110 -2.24 10.99 -17.22
CA ALA A 110 -1.61 9.69 -17.09
C ALA A 110 -0.36 9.79 -16.21
N HIS A 111 -0.23 8.86 -15.27
CA HIS A 111 0.92 8.75 -14.38
C HIS A 111 1.39 7.30 -14.29
N SER A 112 2.67 7.12 -14.04
CA SER A 112 3.31 5.82 -13.79
C SER A 112 3.82 5.75 -12.37
N LEU A 113 3.54 4.64 -11.69
CA LEU A 113 4.02 4.41 -10.33
C LEU A 113 4.57 2.99 -10.22
N ALA A 114 5.86 2.87 -9.99
CA ALA A 114 6.54 1.59 -9.78
C ALA A 114 6.94 1.44 -8.31
N ILE A 115 6.59 0.31 -7.73
CA ILE A 115 6.86 -0.02 -6.31
C ILE A 115 7.60 -1.34 -6.27
N ARG A 116 8.67 -1.40 -5.48
CA ARG A 116 9.42 -2.63 -5.18
C ARG A 116 9.63 -2.69 -3.67
N GLY A 117 9.18 -3.77 -3.05
CA GLY A 117 9.30 -3.98 -1.60
C GLY A 117 9.85 -5.35 -1.27
N GLN A 118 10.58 -5.45 -0.17
CA GLN A 118 11.14 -6.70 0.32
C GLN A 118 11.23 -6.70 1.84
N SER A 119 11.06 -7.87 2.46
CA SER A 119 11.48 -8.17 3.83
C SER A 119 11.84 -9.65 3.92
N GLY A 120 13.11 -9.97 4.22
CA GLY A 120 13.63 -11.33 4.11
C GLY A 120 13.43 -11.91 2.70
N ASP A 121 12.84 -13.10 2.61
CA ASP A 121 12.52 -13.79 1.35
C ASP A 121 11.22 -13.30 0.71
N PHE A 122 10.41 -12.50 1.43
CA PHE A 122 9.18 -11.93 0.90
C PHE A 122 9.50 -10.73 0.00
N SER A 123 8.96 -10.73 -1.22
CA SER A 123 9.12 -9.61 -2.17
C SER A 123 7.82 -9.30 -2.89
N VAL A 124 7.59 -8.01 -3.11
CA VAL A 124 6.42 -7.48 -3.80
C VAL A 124 6.84 -6.47 -4.86
N GLY A 125 6.11 -6.47 -5.97
CA GLY A 125 6.28 -5.49 -7.04
C GLY A 125 4.93 -5.09 -7.64
N VAL A 126 4.74 -3.79 -7.83
CA VAL A 126 3.58 -3.29 -8.58
C VAL A 126 4.02 -2.24 -9.56
N ASP A 127 3.60 -2.39 -10.82
CA ASP A 127 3.68 -1.34 -11.83
C ASP A 127 2.26 -0.84 -12.11
N TYR A 128 1.98 0.40 -11.71
CA TYR A 128 0.72 1.08 -11.94
C TYR A 128 0.79 1.97 -13.17
N ALA A 129 -0.20 1.81 -14.06
CA ALA A 129 -0.65 2.85 -14.95
C ALA A 129 -1.85 3.54 -14.29
N LEU A 130 -1.70 4.79 -13.89
CA LEU A 130 -2.73 5.57 -13.24
C LEU A 130 -3.32 6.56 -14.24
N THR A 131 -4.64 6.63 -14.31
CA THR A 131 -5.36 7.71 -14.99
C THR A 131 -6.11 8.54 -13.97
N VAL A 132 -5.72 9.80 -13.81
CA VAL A 132 -6.35 10.76 -12.90
C VAL A 132 -7.43 11.52 -13.65
N ALA A 133 -8.67 11.43 -13.18
CA ALA A 133 -9.81 12.09 -13.82
C ALA A 133 -9.65 13.62 -13.83
N ALA A 134 -10.14 14.27 -14.89
CA ALA A 134 -10.29 15.73 -14.89
C ALA A 134 -11.29 16.17 -13.81
N SER A 135 -11.12 17.39 -13.32
CA SER A 135 -12.08 18.02 -12.39
C SER A 135 -13.39 18.38 -13.09
#